data_AF-A0A2V9UCI3-F1
#
_entry.id   AF-A0A2V9UCI3-F1
#
_cell.length_a   1.000
_cell.length_b   1.000
_cell.length_c   1.000
_cell.angle_alpha   90.00
_cell.angle_beta   90.00
_cell.angle_gamma   90.00
#
_symmetry.space_group_name_H-M   'P 1'
#
loop_
_entity.id
_entity.type
_entity.pdbx_description
1 polymer ?
#
loop_
_entity_poly.entity_id
_entity_poly.type
_entity_poly.pdbx_seq_one_letter_code
_entity_poly.pdbx_strand_id
1 'polypeptide(L)'
;MSALFYLFYPWGVILQGVAIVHFIRRRPDTYWLWIIVFGGGLGALVYIAAEVLPDAGLLRQSFKVFPRRKRIRELEAAILDNPSAGNYEELADLYSEEKKFARARQCYDKAISSRTDSPDPFYRRSIAEIEMGDFTAAVTDLERVVSKDGKYDFHRAKGLLAHAYAHTGQPERAEALFQQATAISTLSETY
;
A
#
# COMPACT_ATOMS: atom_id res chain seq x y z
N MET A 1 -45.03 -22.39 -13.33
CA MET A 1 -43.57 -22.44 -13.07
C MET A 1 -42.79 -21.83 -14.25
N SER A 2 -42.98 -20.55 -14.56
CA SER A 2 -42.36 -19.95 -15.77
C SER A 2 -41.91 -18.49 -15.60
N ALA A 3 -42.23 -17.82 -14.48
CA ALA A 3 -41.87 -16.42 -14.26
C ALA A 3 -40.45 -16.21 -13.68
N LEU A 4 -39.86 -17.23 -13.04
CA LEU A 4 -38.51 -17.13 -12.45
C LEU A 4 -37.38 -17.23 -13.49
N PHE A 5 -37.62 -17.87 -14.65
CA PHE A 5 -36.59 -18.02 -15.69
C PHE A 5 -36.30 -16.72 -16.44
N TYR A 6 -37.29 -15.82 -16.59
CA TYR A 6 -37.12 -14.54 -17.28
C TYR A 6 -36.24 -13.53 -16.53
N LEU A 7 -36.12 -13.64 -15.20
CA LEU A 7 -35.24 -12.78 -14.40
C LEU A 7 -33.76 -13.16 -14.53
N PHE A 8 -33.44 -14.42 -14.89
CA PHE A 8 -32.07 -14.90 -15.10
C PHE A 8 -31.60 -14.81 -16.56
N TYR A 9 -32.53 -14.80 -17.52
CA TYR A 9 -32.23 -15.06 -18.93
C TYR A 9 -31.60 -13.89 -19.72
N PRO A 10 -31.80 -12.58 -19.44
CA PRO A 10 -31.02 -11.58 -20.16
C PRO A 10 -29.59 -11.46 -19.59
N TRP A 11 -29.44 -11.57 -18.26
CA TRP A 11 -28.17 -11.31 -17.58
C TRP A 11 -27.13 -12.41 -17.80
N GLY A 12 -27.55 -13.67 -17.86
CA GLY A 12 -26.63 -14.79 -18.12
C GLY A 12 -25.96 -14.71 -19.48
N VAL A 13 -26.71 -14.31 -20.52
CA VAL A 13 -26.20 -14.15 -21.89
C VAL A 13 -25.27 -12.93 -22.00
N ILE A 14 -25.61 -11.82 -21.35
CA ILE A 14 -24.75 -10.64 -21.29
C ILE A 14 -23.42 -10.99 -20.61
N LEU A 15 -23.47 -11.70 -19.48
CA LEU A 15 -22.28 -12.10 -18.73
C LEU A 15 -21.41 -13.07 -19.53
N GLN A 16 -22.03 -13.99 -20.27
CA GLN A 16 -21.35 -14.88 -21.21
C GLN A 16 -20.68 -14.10 -22.35
N GLY A 17 -21.36 -13.10 -22.92
CA GLY A 17 -20.79 -12.22 -23.94
C GLY A 17 -19.57 -11.43 -23.43
N VAL A 18 -19.65 -10.87 -22.23
CA VAL A 18 -18.51 -10.18 -21.57
C VAL A 18 -17.34 -11.13 -21.34
N ALA A 19 -17.62 -12.35 -20.85
CA ALA A 19 -16.61 -13.39 -20.65
C ALA A 19 -15.90 -13.77 -21.97
N ILE A 20 -16.66 -13.95 -23.05
CA ILE A 20 -16.10 -14.28 -24.38
C ILE A 20 -15.24 -13.13 -24.92
N VAL A 21 -15.69 -11.88 -24.81
CA VAL A 21 -14.91 -10.71 -25.25
C VAL A 21 -13.60 -10.60 -24.46
N HIS A 22 -13.63 -10.83 -23.15
CA HIS A 22 -12.42 -10.86 -22.33
C HIS A 22 -11.50 -12.03 -22.72
N PHE A 23 -12.06 -13.22 -22.93
CA PHE A 23 -11.33 -14.41 -23.38
C PHE A 23 -10.58 -14.16 -24.69
N ILE A 24 -11.22 -13.55 -25.69
CA ILE A 24 -10.59 -13.25 -26.99
C ILE A 24 -9.43 -12.27 -26.84
N ARG A 25 -9.56 -11.27 -25.95
CA ARG A 25 -8.52 -10.24 -25.74
C ARG A 25 -7.29 -10.79 -25.02
N ARG A 26 -7.49 -11.69 -24.05
CA ARG A 26 -6.43 -12.17 -23.17
C ARG A 26 -5.84 -13.52 -23.56
N ARG A 27 -6.57 -14.31 -24.37
CA ARG A 27 -6.21 -15.65 -24.84
C ARG A 27 -5.68 -16.59 -23.74
N PRO A 28 -6.45 -16.81 -22.65
CA PRO A 28 -6.11 -17.82 -21.66
C PRO A 28 -6.30 -19.24 -22.23
N ASP A 29 -6.01 -20.26 -21.42
CA ASP A 29 -6.10 -21.66 -21.85
C ASP A 29 -7.46 -22.02 -22.46
N THR A 30 -7.44 -22.77 -23.56
CA THR A 30 -8.62 -23.06 -24.40
C THR A 30 -9.75 -23.78 -23.66
N TYR A 31 -9.47 -24.49 -22.57
CA TYR A 31 -10.51 -25.17 -21.78
C TYR A 31 -11.52 -24.19 -21.16
N TRP A 32 -11.15 -22.94 -20.91
CA TRP A 32 -12.05 -21.91 -20.40
C TRP A 32 -13.18 -21.58 -21.38
N LEU A 33 -12.91 -21.60 -22.68
CA LEU A 33 -13.94 -21.38 -23.69
C LEU A 33 -15.05 -22.43 -23.60
N TRP A 34 -14.67 -23.69 -23.37
CA TRP A 34 -15.62 -24.78 -23.18
C TRP A 34 -16.45 -24.62 -21.90
N ILE A 35 -15.83 -24.17 -20.81
CA ILE A 35 -16.53 -23.87 -19.56
C ILE A 35 -17.54 -22.73 -19.75
N ILE A 36 -17.17 -21.66 -20.46
CA ILE A 36 -18.06 -20.51 -20.73
C ILE A 36 -19.23 -20.91 -21.64
N VAL A 37 -18.97 -21.67 -22.71
CA VAL A 37 -19.99 -22.01 -23.71
C VAL A 37 -20.97 -23.05 -23.16
N PHE A 38 -20.48 -24.14 -22.55
CA PHE A 38 -21.35 -25.22 -22.05
C PHE A 38 -21.90 -24.95 -20.65
N GLY A 39 -21.17 -24.21 -19.81
CA GLY A 39 -21.64 -23.81 -18.48
C GLY A 39 -22.59 -22.60 -18.49
N GLY A 40 -22.80 -21.97 -19.65
CA GLY A 40 -23.67 -20.79 -19.80
C GLY A 40 -23.28 -19.66 -18.86
N GLY A 41 -24.27 -18.96 -18.28
CA GLY A 41 -24.02 -17.87 -17.33
C GLY A 41 -23.23 -18.29 -16.08
N LEU A 42 -23.36 -19.54 -15.62
CA LEU A 42 -22.61 -20.04 -14.47
C LEU A 42 -21.14 -20.29 -14.83
N GLY A 43 -20.88 -20.90 -16.00
CA GLY A 43 -19.52 -21.09 -16.52
C GLY A 43 -18.82 -19.76 -16.79
N ALA A 44 -19.56 -18.78 -17.31
CA ALA A 44 -19.06 -17.42 -17.50
C ALA A 44 -18.75 -16.71 -16.17
N LEU A 45 -19.55 -16.94 -15.12
CA LEU A 45 -19.26 -16.43 -13.77
C LEU A 45 -17.98 -17.04 -13.19
N VAL A 46 -17.80 -18.36 -13.31
CA VAL A 46 -16.60 -19.06 -12.83
C VAL A 46 -15.35 -18.55 -13.57
N TYR A 47 -15.44 -18.36 -14.89
CA TYR A 47 -14.36 -17.79 -15.69
C TYR A 47 -14.00 -16.36 -15.25
N ILE A 48 -15.00 -15.49 -15.08
CA ILE A 48 -14.77 -14.11 -14.64
C ILE A 48 -14.12 -14.10 -13.25
N ALA A 49 -14.58 -14.96 -12.35
CA ALA A 49 -14.01 -15.05 -11.01
C ALA A 49 -12.55 -15.55 -11.00
N ALA A 50 -12.23 -16.53 -11.83
CA ALA A 50 -10.90 -17.14 -11.87
C ALA A 50 -9.88 -16.34 -12.68
N GLU A 51 -10.30 -15.69 -13.76
CA GLU A 51 -9.38 -15.04 -14.71
C GLU A 51 -9.49 -13.51 -14.64
N VAL A 52 -10.69 -12.95 -14.62
CA VAL A 52 -10.89 -11.48 -14.70
C VAL A 52 -10.64 -10.79 -13.35
N LEU A 53 -11.09 -11.36 -12.23
CA LEU A 53 -10.91 -10.76 -10.89
C LEU A 53 -9.45 -10.63 -10.43
N PRO A 54 -8.56 -11.64 -10.58
CA PRO A 54 -7.17 -11.49 -10.16
C PRO A 54 -6.41 -10.42 -10.93
N ASP A 55 -6.76 -10.20 -12.20
CA ASP A 55 -6.17 -9.14 -13.04
C ASP A 55 -6.84 -7.78 -12.87
N ALA A 56 -8.08 -7.75 -12.38
CA ALA A 56 -8.77 -6.52 -12.02
C ALA A 56 -8.20 -5.96 -10.70
N GLY A 57 -6.93 -5.54 -10.72
CA GLY A 57 -6.27 -4.87 -9.60
C GLY A 57 -7.07 -3.68 -9.05
N LEU A 58 -7.85 -3.02 -9.91
CA LEU A 58 -8.78 -1.93 -9.55
C LEU A 58 -9.95 -2.40 -8.65
N LEU A 59 -10.51 -3.60 -8.90
CA LEU A 59 -11.57 -4.17 -8.04
C LEU A 59 -10.99 -4.57 -6.69
N ARG A 60 -9.84 -5.26 -6.67
CA ARG A 60 -9.16 -5.62 -5.41
C ARG A 60 -8.77 -4.40 -4.58
N GLN A 61 -8.32 -3.32 -5.21
CA GLN A 61 -8.05 -2.05 -4.55
C GLN A 61 -9.34 -1.42 -4.00
N SER A 62 -10.44 -1.44 -4.76
CA SER A 62 -11.75 -0.95 -4.32
C SER A 62 -12.26 -1.69 -3.08
N PHE A 63 -12.10 -3.03 -3.05
CA PHE A 63 -12.44 -3.84 -1.88
C PHE A 63 -11.54 -3.57 -0.67
N LYS A 64 -10.30 -3.10 -0.84
CA LYS A 64 -9.43 -2.67 0.29
C LYS A 64 -9.75 -1.25 0.78
N VAL A 65 -10.20 -0.36 -0.09
CA VAL A 65 -10.53 1.04 0.27
C VAL A 65 -11.73 1.11 1.23
N PHE A 66 -12.72 0.23 1.09
CA PHE A 66 -13.90 0.23 1.95
C PHE A 66 -13.59 -0.11 3.43
N PRO A 67 -12.88 -1.21 3.75
CA PRO A 67 -12.41 -1.49 5.11
C PRO A 67 -11.53 -0.37 5.68
N ARG A 68 -10.65 0.23 4.86
CA ARG A 68 -9.76 1.33 5.30
C ARG A 68 -10.53 2.56 5.76
N ARG A 69 -11.49 3.03 4.97
CA ARG A 69 -12.32 4.18 5.34
C ARG A 69 -13.12 3.94 6.62
N LYS A 70 -13.63 2.71 6.80
CA LYS A 70 -14.29 2.32 8.04
C LYS A 70 -13.31 2.38 9.21
N ARG A 71 -12.11 1.81 9.05
CA ARG A 71 -11.07 1.78 10.08
C ARG A 71 -10.60 3.18 10.48
N ILE A 72 -10.42 4.09 9.53
CA ILE A 72 -10.09 5.50 9.80
C ILE A 72 -11.14 6.12 10.72
N ARG A 73 -12.44 5.95 10.42
CA ARG A 73 -13.51 6.50 11.27
C ARG A 73 -13.55 5.87 12.67
N GLU A 74 -13.31 4.57 12.77
CA GLU A 74 -13.22 3.87 14.06
C GLU A 74 -12.07 4.42 14.90
N LEU A 75 -10.89 4.64 14.30
CA LEU A 75 -9.74 5.23 14.98
C LEU A 75 -9.97 6.69 15.35
N GLU A 76 -10.56 7.50 14.47
CA GLU A 76 -10.92 8.90 14.78
C GLU A 76 -11.87 8.98 15.98
N ALA A 77 -12.87 8.10 16.05
CA ALA A 77 -13.75 8.01 17.21
C ALA A 77 -13.02 7.51 18.47
N ALA A 78 -12.17 6.49 18.34
CA ALA A 78 -11.41 5.94 19.46
C ALA A 78 -10.43 6.95 20.05
N ILE A 79 -9.82 7.81 19.22
CA ILE A 79 -8.91 8.87 19.67
C ILE A 79 -9.64 9.94 20.49
N LEU A 80 -10.91 10.23 20.18
CA LEU A 80 -11.72 11.18 20.95
C LEU A 80 -12.02 10.66 22.36
N ASP A 81 -12.22 9.35 22.50
CA ASP A 81 -12.51 8.71 23.79
C ASP A 81 -11.22 8.42 24.59
N ASN A 82 -10.21 7.86 23.93
CA ASN A 82 -8.93 7.49 24.53
C ASN A 82 -7.75 7.73 23.56
N PRO A 83 -7.11 8.91 23.63
CA PRO A 83 -5.97 9.23 22.79
C PRO A 83 -4.74 8.42 23.21
N SER A 84 -4.25 7.56 22.32
CA SER A 84 -3.05 6.76 22.53
C SER A 84 -2.07 6.91 21.37
N ALA A 85 -0.77 6.74 21.65
CA ALA A 85 0.27 6.80 20.62
C ALA A 85 -0.03 5.80 19.48
N GLY A 86 -0.36 4.55 19.83
CA GLY A 86 -0.67 3.51 18.87
C GLY A 86 -1.88 3.82 17.97
N ASN A 87 -2.95 4.42 18.52
CA ASN A 87 -4.09 4.82 17.71
C ASN A 87 -3.71 5.92 16.69
N TYR A 88 -2.87 6.86 17.09
CA TYR A 88 -2.35 7.89 16.18
C TYR A 88 -1.39 7.32 15.14
N GLU A 89 -0.53 6.36 15.49
CA GLU A 89 0.36 5.68 14.54
C GLU A 89 -0.44 4.91 13.49
N GLU A 90 -1.44 4.12 13.92
CA GLU A 90 -2.27 3.36 12.99
C GLU A 90 -3.08 4.29 12.08
N LEU A 91 -3.61 5.39 12.62
CA LEU A 91 -4.31 6.38 11.82
C LEU A 91 -3.37 7.07 10.82
N ALA A 92 -2.13 7.36 11.23
CA ALA A 92 -1.11 7.94 10.37
C ALA A 92 -0.74 7.01 9.22
N ASP A 93 -0.57 5.71 9.50
CA ASP A 93 -0.30 4.67 8.51
C ASP A 93 -1.40 4.61 7.45
N LEU A 94 -2.66 4.58 7.88
CA LEU A 94 -3.80 4.58 6.95
C LEU A 94 -3.84 5.86 6.11
N TYR A 95 -3.49 7.02 6.68
CA TYR A 95 -3.38 8.25 5.92
C TYR A 95 -2.21 8.24 4.92
N SER A 96 -1.06 7.68 5.28
CA SER A 96 0.07 7.48 4.37
C SER A 96 -0.28 6.54 3.21
N GLU A 97 -1.00 5.44 3.48
CA GLU A 97 -1.50 4.53 2.43
C GLU A 97 -2.48 5.22 1.46
N GLU A 98 -3.24 6.20 1.94
CA GLU A 98 -4.11 7.05 1.11
C GLU A 98 -3.37 8.25 0.48
N LYS A 99 -2.03 8.32 0.60
CA LYS A 99 -1.18 9.43 0.13
C LYS A 99 -1.56 10.80 0.73
N LYS A 100 -2.21 10.80 1.89
CA LYS A 100 -2.59 12.00 2.65
C LYS A 100 -1.47 12.36 3.63
N PHE A 101 -0.27 12.60 3.10
CA PHE A 101 0.96 12.74 3.88
C PHE A 101 0.91 13.84 4.94
N ALA A 102 0.26 14.98 4.66
CA ALA A 102 0.09 16.04 5.64
C ALA A 102 -0.71 15.61 6.88
N ARG A 103 -1.76 14.79 6.70
CA ARG A 103 -2.55 14.24 7.80
C ARG A 103 -1.78 13.14 8.53
N ALA A 104 -1.05 12.32 7.78
CA ALA A 104 -0.17 11.31 8.37
C ALA A 104 0.88 11.95 9.29
N ARG A 105 1.57 13.01 8.83
CA ARG A 105 2.54 13.76 9.65
C ARG A 105 1.91 14.27 10.93
N GLN A 106 0.74 14.92 10.86
CA GLN A 106 0.04 15.41 12.06
C GLN A 106 -0.28 14.29 13.06
N CYS A 107 -0.67 13.11 12.58
CA CYS A 107 -0.94 11.98 13.45
C CYS A 107 0.36 11.43 14.06
N TYR A 108 1.44 11.31 13.28
CA TYR A 108 2.76 10.95 13.83
C TYR A 108 3.27 11.95 14.85
N ASP A 109 3.05 13.26 14.66
CA ASP A 109 3.41 14.30 15.63
C ASP A 109 2.72 14.03 16.97
N LYS A 110 1.43 13.67 16.93
CA LYS A 110 0.66 13.31 18.14
C LYS A 110 1.20 12.04 18.78
N ALA A 111 1.45 10.99 18.00
CA ALA A 111 2.03 9.75 18.50
C ALA A 111 3.38 9.96 19.20
N ILE A 112 4.27 10.72 18.56
CA ILE A 112 5.60 11.07 19.09
C ILE A 112 5.49 11.87 20.38
N SER A 113 4.54 12.81 20.44
CA SER A 113 4.32 13.66 21.64
C SER A 113 3.89 12.87 22.87
N SER A 114 3.28 11.69 22.69
CA SER A 114 2.91 10.77 23.77
C SER A 114 4.11 10.03 24.40
N ARG A 115 5.35 10.45 24.10
CA ARG A 115 6.61 9.88 24.59
C ARG A 115 6.81 8.42 24.17
N THR A 116 6.88 8.20 22.87
CA THR A 116 7.35 6.92 22.32
C THR A 116 8.87 6.82 22.39
N ASP A 117 9.39 5.66 22.77
CA ASP A 117 10.80 5.31 22.57
C ASP A 117 11.00 4.58 21.23
N SER A 118 9.94 4.28 20.48
CA SER A 118 10.10 3.60 19.19
C SER A 118 10.73 4.52 18.14
N PRO A 119 11.71 4.04 17.34
CA PRO A 119 12.15 4.76 16.14
C PRO A 119 11.10 4.73 15.02
N ASP A 120 10.12 3.83 15.06
CA ASP A 120 9.17 3.61 13.97
C ASP A 120 8.32 4.85 13.59
N PRO A 121 7.76 5.62 14.54
CA PRO A 121 6.98 6.82 14.19
C PRO A 121 7.83 7.90 13.52
N PHE A 122 9.10 8.06 13.92
CA PHE A 122 10.03 8.98 13.28
C PHE A 122 10.36 8.51 11.86
N TYR A 123 10.62 7.21 11.69
CA TYR A 123 10.89 6.63 10.38
C TYR A 123 9.71 6.85 9.43
N ARG A 124 8.49 6.51 9.84
CA ARG A 124 7.30 6.63 9.00
C ARG A 124 6.90 8.09 8.74
N ARG A 125 7.09 8.98 9.72
CA ARG A 125 6.90 10.43 9.53
C ARG A 125 7.88 10.98 8.51
N SER A 126 9.15 10.58 8.57
CA SER A 126 10.16 11.03 7.60
C SER A 126 9.84 10.62 6.17
N ILE A 127 9.22 9.45 5.96
CA ILE A 127 8.73 9.02 4.64
C ILE A 127 7.63 9.97 4.17
N ALA A 128 6.65 10.29 5.03
CA ALA A 128 5.61 11.24 4.68
C ALA A 128 6.18 12.64 4.39
N GLU A 129 7.22 13.08 5.10
CA GLU A 129 7.92 14.34 4.89
C GLU A 129 8.66 14.38 3.55
N ILE A 130 9.36 13.31 3.18
CA ILE A 130 9.98 13.15 1.85
C ILE A 130 8.93 13.26 0.75
N GLU A 131 7.79 12.58 0.89
CA GLU A 131 6.70 12.64 -0.09
C GLU A 131 6.04 14.03 -0.17
N MET A 132 6.17 14.84 0.88
CA MET A 132 5.78 16.26 0.88
C MET A 132 6.88 17.21 0.37
N GLY A 133 8.08 16.69 0.09
CA GLY A 133 9.25 17.48 -0.29
C GLY A 133 9.94 18.21 0.88
N ASP A 134 9.55 17.93 2.13
CA ASP A 134 10.14 18.50 3.34
C ASP A 134 11.36 17.70 3.79
N PHE A 135 12.41 17.72 2.95
CA PHE A 135 13.62 16.93 3.19
C PHE A 135 14.37 17.36 4.45
N THR A 136 14.26 18.62 4.87
CA THR A 136 14.90 19.12 6.10
C THR A 136 14.31 18.48 7.35
N ALA A 137 12.97 18.38 7.42
CA ALA A 137 12.32 17.66 8.50
C ALA A 137 12.68 16.17 8.48
N ALA A 138 12.65 15.56 7.29
CA ALA A 138 12.98 14.14 7.13
C ALA A 138 14.40 13.79 7.59
N VAL A 139 15.40 14.63 7.30
CA VAL A 139 16.79 14.46 7.80
C VAL A 139 16.80 14.32 9.31
N THR A 140 16.11 15.22 10.02
CA THR A 140 16.11 15.26 11.49
C THR A 140 15.58 13.94 12.08
N ASP A 141 14.50 13.43 11.51
CA ASP A 141 13.88 12.19 11.96
C ASP A 141 14.72 10.96 11.59
N LEU A 142 15.26 10.93 10.37
CA LEU A 142 16.07 9.81 9.88
C LEU A 142 17.42 9.72 10.60
N GLU A 143 18.05 10.84 10.96
CA GLU A 143 19.24 10.86 11.81
C GLU A 143 18.95 10.19 13.15
N ARG A 144 17.81 10.50 13.77
CA ARG A 144 17.37 9.87 15.03
C ARG A 144 17.21 8.36 14.84
N VAL A 145 16.50 7.93 13.80
CA VAL A 145 16.28 6.49 13.51
C VAL A 145 17.61 5.75 13.32
N VAL A 146 18.47 6.26 12.44
CA VAL A 146 19.76 5.62 12.10
C VAL A 146 20.73 5.64 13.28
N SER A 147 20.69 6.68 14.13
CA SER A 147 21.51 6.75 15.34
C SER A 147 21.09 5.70 16.38
N LYS A 148 19.79 5.39 16.46
CA LYS A 148 19.26 4.36 17.36
C LYS A 148 19.47 2.95 16.82
N ASP A 149 19.20 2.76 15.53
CA ASP A 149 19.44 1.49 14.83
C ASP A 149 19.94 1.74 13.40
N GLY A 150 21.24 1.54 13.19
CA GLY A 150 21.87 1.69 11.89
C GLY A 150 21.46 0.63 10.84
N LYS A 151 20.73 -0.41 11.24
CA LYS A 151 20.21 -1.46 10.36
C LYS A 151 18.69 -1.38 10.17
N TYR A 152 18.04 -0.34 10.70
CA TYR A 152 16.60 -0.19 10.67
C TYR A 152 16.01 -0.37 9.27
N ASP A 153 14.95 -1.18 9.18
CA ASP A 153 14.29 -1.59 7.93
C ASP A 153 15.29 -2.05 6.85
N PHE A 154 16.16 -3.00 7.20
CA PHE A 154 17.20 -3.54 6.30
C PHE A 154 18.08 -2.45 5.68
N HIS A 155 18.51 -1.49 6.49
CA HIS A 155 19.28 -0.29 6.08
C HIS A 155 18.52 0.71 5.20
N ARG A 156 17.22 0.53 4.95
CA ARG A 156 16.43 1.46 4.15
C ARG A 156 16.39 2.87 4.76
N ALA A 157 16.35 2.98 6.09
CA ALA A 157 16.43 4.27 6.76
C ALA A 157 17.72 5.04 6.41
N LYS A 158 18.87 4.36 6.27
CA LYS A 158 20.11 5.00 5.82
C LYS A 158 20.03 5.46 4.37
N GLY A 159 19.41 4.67 3.49
CA GLY A 159 19.19 5.06 2.09
C GLY A 159 18.30 6.29 1.96
N LEU A 160 17.22 6.36 2.74
CA LEU A 160 16.34 7.52 2.79
C LEU A 160 17.05 8.74 3.39
N LEU A 161 17.91 8.56 4.38
CA LEU A 161 18.71 9.64 4.96
C LEU A 161 19.69 10.22 3.92
N ALA A 162 20.38 9.34 3.17
CA ALA A 162 21.26 9.75 2.09
C ALA A 162 20.50 10.54 1.01
N HIS A 163 19.31 10.06 0.63
CA HIS A 163 18.42 10.76 -0.29
C HIS A 163 18.04 12.15 0.24
N ALA A 164 17.62 12.26 1.50
CA ALA A 164 17.26 13.54 2.11
C ALA A 164 18.46 14.51 2.21
N TYR A 165 19.68 14.02 2.46
CA TYR A 165 20.90 14.83 2.42
C TYR A 165 21.20 15.40 1.03
N ALA A 166 21.04 14.60 -0.02
CA ALA A 166 21.24 15.05 -1.40
C ALA A 166 20.28 16.22 -1.74
N HIS A 167 19.04 16.16 -1.25
CA HIS A 167 18.04 17.20 -1.48
C HIS A 167 18.14 18.43 -0.56
N THR A 168 18.95 18.36 0.51
CA THR A 168 19.16 19.49 1.45
C THR A 168 20.52 20.17 1.27
N GLY A 169 21.24 19.88 0.18
CA GLY A 169 22.54 20.51 -0.11
C GLY A 169 23.69 19.99 0.75
N GLN A 170 23.60 18.74 1.24
CA GLN A 170 24.66 18.06 2.00
C GLN A 170 25.22 16.86 1.21
N PRO A 171 25.75 17.06 -0.01
CA PRO A 171 26.12 15.97 -0.91
C PRO A 171 27.24 15.09 -0.35
N GLU A 172 28.17 15.63 0.45
CA GLU A 172 29.27 14.85 1.04
C GLU A 172 28.75 13.81 2.03
N ARG A 173 27.73 14.18 2.83
CA ARG A 173 27.08 13.26 3.77
C ARG A 173 26.23 12.22 3.04
N ALA A 174 25.56 12.63 1.97
CA ALA A 174 24.81 11.71 1.12
C ALA A 174 25.73 10.66 0.48
N GLU A 175 26.84 11.09 -0.12
CA GLU A 175 27.82 10.21 -0.76
C GLU A 175 28.40 9.19 0.24
N ALA A 176 28.80 9.65 1.43
CA ALA A 176 29.32 8.75 2.46
C ALA A 176 28.30 7.66 2.85
N LEU A 177 27.02 7.98 2.95
CA LEU A 177 25.97 7.00 3.24
C LEU A 177 25.66 6.09 2.05
N PHE A 178 25.68 6.60 0.82
CA PHE A 178 25.50 5.79 -0.37
C PHE A 178 26.63 4.77 -0.55
N GLN A 179 27.89 5.16 -0.29
CA GLN A 179 29.03 4.25 -0.31
C GLN A 179 28.89 3.13 0.73
N GLN A 180 28.38 3.43 1.93
CA GLN A 180 28.07 2.40 2.92
C GLN A 180 26.95 1.46 2.45
N ALA A 181 25.90 2.00 1.84
CA ALA A 181 24.77 1.22 1.35
C ALA A 181 25.16 0.26 0.21
N THR A 182 25.98 0.71 -0.74
CA THR A 182 26.46 -0.16 -1.83
C THR A 182 27.39 -1.26 -1.31
N ALA A 183 28.28 -0.95 -0.36
CA ALA A 183 29.13 -1.95 0.27
C ALA A 183 28.33 -3.06 0.98
N ILE A 184 27.24 -2.69 1.68
CA ILE A 184 26.34 -3.66 2.32
C ILE A 184 25.66 -4.55 1.28
N SER A 185 25.15 -3.97 0.19
CA SER A 185 24.48 -4.72 -0.88
C SER A 185 25.41 -5.72 -1.57
N THR A 186 26.69 -5.38 -1.74
CA THR A 186 27.68 -6.29 -2.34
C THR A 186 28.10 -7.43 -1.43
N LEU A 187 27.97 -7.27 -0.11
CA LEU A 187 28.30 -8.32 0.86
C LEU A 187 27.21 -9.39 1.00
N SER A 188 25.96 -9.10 0.64
CA SER A 188 24.87 -10.08 0.71
C SER A 188 24.89 -11.14 -0.40
N GLU A 189 25.69 -10.95 -1.45
CA GLU A 189 25.80 -11.88 -2.59
C GLU A 189 26.97 -12.88 -2.46
N THR A 190 27.77 -12.80 -1.38
CA THR A 190 29.02 -13.57 -1.23
C THR A 190 28.97 -14.73 -0.22
N TYR A 191 27.79 -15.23 0.17
CA TYR A 191 27.66 -16.41 1.03
C TYR A 191 26.63 -17.43 0.53
#